data_AF-A0A661N1Z7-F1
#
_entry.id   AF-A0A661N1Z7-F1
#
_cell.length_a   1.000
_cell.length_b   1.000
_cell.length_c   1.000
_cell.angle_alpha   90.00
_cell.angle_beta   90.00
_cell.angle_gamma   90.00
#
_symmetry.space_group_name_H-M   'P 1'
#
loop_
_entity.id
_entity.type
_entity.pdbx_description
1 polymer ?
#
loop_
_entity_poly.entity_id
_entity_poly.type
_entity_poly.pdbx_seq_one_letter_code
_entity_poly.pdbx_strand_id
1 'polypeptide(L)'
;MTYRDCKALAGTYSRAWERVEREKLEKKNFKPKLYDTALKNVQKAAQEAGDNWLTECEGTVGSPFLYSRLKCALKAKTVERFNDCWDGKTE
;
A
#
# COMPACT_ATOMS: atom_id res chain seq x y z
N MET A 1 5.21 -3.47 17.55
CA MET A 1 5.12 -3.86 16.12
C MET A 1 5.91 -5.13 15.89
N THR A 2 5.37 -6.13 15.20
CA THR A 2 6.14 -7.31 14.78
C THR A 2 6.50 -7.23 13.30
N TYR A 3 7.51 -8.00 12.87
CA TYR A 3 7.83 -8.14 11.45
C TYR A 3 6.64 -8.64 10.61
N ARG A 4 5.81 -9.51 11.20
CA ARG A 4 4.59 -10.01 10.57
C ARG A 4 3.57 -8.89 10.33
N ASP A 5 3.46 -7.94 11.25
CA ASP A 5 2.62 -6.76 11.08
C ASP A 5 3.11 -5.88 9.94
N CYS A 6 4.42 -5.64 9.86
CA CYS A 6 5.01 -4.89 8.74
C CYS A 6 4.76 -5.54 7.39
N LYS A 7 4.90 -6.87 7.27
CA LYS A 7 4.55 -7.60 6.04
C LYS A 7 3.08 -7.45 5.66
N ALA A 8 2.19 -7.55 6.64
CA ALA A 8 0.74 -7.41 6.40
C ALA A 8 0.37 -5.99 5.95
N LEU A 9 1.01 -4.97 6.54
CA LEU A 9 0.84 -3.57 6.18
C LEU A 9 1.41 -3.26 4.79
N ALA A 10 2.63 -3.71 4.50
CA ALA A 10 3.26 -3.59 3.18
C ALA A 10 2.39 -4.17 2.07
N GLY A 11 1.83 -5.37 2.27
CA GLY A 11 0.91 -5.98 1.32
C GLY A 11 -0.41 -5.20 1.17
N THR A 12 -0.88 -4.53 2.23
CA THR A 12 -2.08 -3.68 2.16
C THR A 12 -1.80 -2.38 1.41
N TYR A 13 -0.65 -1.75 1.69
CA TYR A 13 -0.18 -0.57 0.98
C TYR A 13 -0.02 -0.84 -0.52
N SER A 14 0.65 -1.94 -0.87
CA SER A 14 0.83 -2.39 -2.26
C SER A 14 -0.51 -2.54 -3.00
N ARG A 15 -1.49 -3.24 -2.41
CA ARG A 15 -2.83 -3.40 -3.02
C ARG A 15 -3.57 -2.07 -3.17
N ALA A 16 -3.49 -1.20 -2.16
CA ALA A 16 -4.13 0.11 -2.20
C ALA A 16 -3.53 0.98 -3.32
N TRP A 17 -2.21 0.93 -3.48
CA TRP A 17 -1.49 1.64 -4.54
C TRP A 17 -1.82 1.08 -5.93
N GLU A 18 -1.78 -0.25 -6.10
CA GLU A 18 -2.13 -0.92 -7.35
C GLU A 18 -3.53 -0.51 -7.83
N ARG A 19 -4.49 -0.49 -6.90
CA ARG A 19 -5.87 -0.10 -7.20
C ARG A 19 -5.96 1.33 -7.72
N VAL A 20 -5.32 2.28 -7.04
CA VAL A 20 -5.33 3.71 -7.43
C VAL A 20 -4.72 3.88 -8.82
N GLU A 21 -3.60 3.23 -9.11
CA GLU A 21 -2.97 3.34 -10.42
C GLU A 21 -3.75 2.61 -11.52
N ARG A 22 -4.37 1.46 -11.21
CA ARG A 22 -5.26 0.77 -12.15
C ARG A 22 -6.46 1.64 -12.52
N GLU A 23 -7.10 2.29 -11.55
CA GLU A 23 -8.20 3.25 -11.80
C GLU A 23 -7.72 4.43 -12.69
N LYS A 24 -6.46 4.86 -12.58
CA LYS A 24 -5.86 5.85 -13.49
C LYS A 24 -5.62 5.31 -14.90
N LEU A 25 -5.20 4.04 -15.03
CA LEU A 25 -5.00 3.40 -16.34
C LEU A 25 -6.32 3.20 -17.09
N GLU A 26 -7.38 2.78 -16.40
CA GLU A 26 -8.71 2.58 -16.98
C GLU A 26 -9.25 3.89 -17.59
N LYS A 27 -8.96 5.04 -16.96
CA LYS A 27 -9.35 6.36 -17.48
C LYS A 27 -8.59 6.80 -18.73
N LYS A 28 -7.44 6.20 -19.04
CA LYS A 28 -6.56 6.60 -20.16
C LYS A 28 -6.91 5.98 -21.52
N ASN A 29 -7.95 5.13 -21.58
CA ASN A 29 -8.51 4.53 -22.80
C ASN A 29 -7.44 3.93 -23.75
N PHE A 30 -6.54 3.13 -23.19
CA PHE A 30 -5.46 2.48 -23.93
C PHE A 30 -5.97 1.38 -24.88
N LYS A 31 -5.21 1.10 -25.95
CA LYS A 31 -5.39 -0.12 -26.74
C LYS A 31 -5.09 -1.36 -25.86
N PRO A 32 -5.76 -2.51 -26.06
CA PRO A 32 -5.63 -3.68 -25.17
C PRO A 32 -4.18 -4.12 -24.88
N LYS A 33 -3.33 -4.20 -25.91
CA LYS A 33 -1.91 -4.57 -25.72
C LYS A 33 -1.11 -3.58 -24.85
N LEU A 34 -1.39 -2.28 -24.97
CA LEU A 34 -0.74 -1.25 -24.17
C LEU A 34 -1.29 -1.23 -22.74
N TYR A 35 -2.57 -1.52 -22.59
CA TYR A 35 -3.21 -1.69 -21.29
C TYR A 35 -2.56 -2.85 -20.51
N ASP A 36 -2.36 -4.01 -21.14
CA ASP A 36 -1.73 -5.16 -20.49
C ASP A 36 -0.29 -4.87 -20.04
N THR A 37 0.50 -4.20 -20.88
CA THR A 37 1.85 -3.76 -20.50
C THR A 37 1.82 -2.74 -19.36
N ALA A 38 0.94 -1.75 -19.43
CA ALA A 38 0.80 -0.74 -18.38
C ALA A 38 0.34 -1.37 -17.05
N LEU A 39 -0.57 -2.34 -17.11
CA LEU A 39 -1.04 -3.08 -15.94
C LEU A 39 0.10 -3.86 -15.27
N LYS A 40 0.93 -4.56 -16.06
CA LYS A 40 2.13 -5.24 -15.52
C LYS A 40 3.10 -4.26 -14.86
N ASN A 41 3.30 -3.08 -15.46
CA ASN A 41 4.13 -2.03 -14.86
C ASN A 41 3.55 -1.51 -13.55
N VAL A 42 2.23 -1.33 -13.48
CA VAL A 42 1.52 -0.94 -12.24
C VAL A 42 1.68 -2.01 -11.16
N GLN A 43 1.52 -3.29 -11.50
CA GLN A 43 1.72 -4.39 -10.55
C GLN A 43 3.14 -4.41 -9.99
N LYS A 44 4.14 -4.27 -10.87
CA LYS A 44 5.54 -4.21 -10.45
C LYS A 44 5.82 -3.00 -9.55
N ALA A 45 5.37 -1.81 -9.95
CA ALA A 45 5.53 -0.59 -9.16
C ALA A 45 4.79 -0.66 -7.82
N ALA A 46 3.61 -1.29 -7.78
CA ALA A 46 2.87 -1.51 -6.54
C ALA A 46 3.61 -2.45 -5.59
N GLN A 47 4.28 -3.48 -6.12
CA GLN A 47 5.09 -4.39 -5.33
C GLN A 47 6.33 -3.66 -4.78
N GLU A 48 7.05 -2.92 -5.61
CA GLU A 48 8.20 -2.09 -5.19
C GLU A 48 7.80 -1.07 -4.13
N ALA A 49 6.64 -0.43 -4.27
CA ALA A 49 6.11 0.50 -3.28
C ALA A 49 5.81 -0.18 -1.94
N GLY A 50 5.27 -1.41 -1.97
CA GLY A 50 5.07 -2.23 -0.77
C GLY A 50 6.39 -2.65 -0.11
N ASP A 51 7.38 -3.04 -0.91
CA ASP A 51 8.70 -3.45 -0.42
C ASP A 51 9.47 -2.28 0.20
N ASN A 52 9.45 -1.11 -0.43
CA ASN A 52 10.02 0.11 0.15
C ASN A 52 9.36 0.46 1.49
N TRP A 53 8.03 0.38 1.55
CA TRP A 53 7.29 0.62 2.78
C TRP A 53 7.64 -0.42 3.87
N LEU A 54 7.83 -1.70 3.49
CA LEU A 54 8.29 -2.75 4.40
C LEU A 54 9.65 -2.39 5.02
N THR A 55 10.61 -1.96 4.20
CA THR A 55 11.94 -1.54 4.68
C THR A 55 11.85 -0.40 5.70
N GLU A 56 10.98 0.58 5.48
CA GLU A 56 10.74 1.65 6.46
C GLU A 56 10.10 1.12 7.75
N CYS A 57 9.11 0.22 7.64
CA CYS A 57 8.44 -0.37 8.79
C CYS A 57 9.38 -1.25 9.63
N GLU A 58 10.33 -1.96 9.00
CA GLU A 58 11.33 -2.78 9.70
C GLU A 58 12.09 -1.97 10.76
N GLY A 59 12.39 -0.68 10.49
CA GLY A 59 13.01 0.23 11.45
C GLY A 59 12.18 0.50 12.72
N THR A 60 10.89 0.15 12.71
CA THR A 60 9.95 0.32 13.84
C THR A 60 9.63 -1.00 14.57
N VAL A 61 10.16 -2.13 14.11
CA VAL A 61 9.95 -3.44 14.75
C VAL A 61 10.46 -3.42 16.19
N GLY A 62 9.70 -4.02 17.11
CA GLY A 62 10.00 -3.98 18.55
C GLY A 62 9.55 -2.69 19.25
N SER A 63 9.18 -1.65 18.53
CA SER A 63 8.65 -0.42 19.13
C SER A 63 7.22 -0.60 19.66
N PRO A 64 6.87 0.04 20.79
CA PRO A 64 5.48 0.13 21.24
C PRO A 64 4.65 0.87 20.19
N PHE A 65 3.48 0.35 19.88
CA PHE A 65 2.63 0.90 18.83
C PHE A 65 1.15 0.77 19.18
N LEU A 66 0.35 1.73 18.72
CA LEU A 66 -1.09 1.75 18.95
C LEU A 66 -1.81 0.75 18.05
N TYR A 67 -2.36 -0.30 18.66
CA TYR A 67 -3.06 -1.36 17.93
C TYR A 67 -4.26 -0.87 17.09
N SER A 68 -4.90 0.23 17.49
CA SER A 68 -5.97 0.90 16.73
C SER A 68 -5.48 1.38 15.36
N ARG A 69 -4.30 1.99 15.29
CA ARG A 69 -3.67 2.45 14.04
C ARG A 69 -3.36 1.29 13.11
N LEU A 70 -2.86 0.18 13.65
CA LEU A 70 -2.53 -1.03 12.89
C LEU A 70 -3.80 -1.60 12.24
N LYS A 71 -4.86 -1.76 13.04
CA LYS A 71 -6.16 -2.25 12.57
C LYS A 71 -6.78 -1.32 11.52
N CYS A 72 -6.63 -0.01 11.68
CA CYS A 72 -7.12 0.98 10.72
C CYS A 72 -6.38 0.85 9.38
N ALA A 73 -5.04 0.84 9.41
CA ALA A 73 -4.22 0.76 8.22
C ALA A 73 -4.42 -0.55 7.46
N LEU A 74 -4.52 -1.69 8.15
CA LEU A 74 -4.81 -3.00 7.55
C LEU A 74 -6.17 -3.09 6.84
N LYS A 75 -7.11 -2.19 7.16
CA LYS A 75 -8.43 -2.11 6.53
C LYS A 75 -8.52 -1.01 5.47
N ALA A 76 -7.47 -0.21 5.28
CA ALA A 76 -7.47 0.89 4.35
C ALA A 76 -7.56 0.39 2.90
N LYS A 77 -8.37 1.09 2.10
CA LYS A 77 -8.57 0.78 0.67
C LYS A 77 -7.84 1.76 -0.27
N THR A 78 -7.28 2.83 0.29
CA THR A 78 -6.51 3.86 -0.42
C THR A 78 -5.20 4.10 0.31
N VAL A 79 -4.19 4.55 -0.43
CA VAL A 79 -2.88 4.93 0.13
C VAL A 79 -3.02 6.07 1.14
N GLU A 80 -3.87 7.05 0.82
CA GLU A 80 -4.19 8.17 1.72
C GLU A 80 -4.76 7.68 3.06
N ARG A 81 -5.83 6.87 3.03
CA ARG A 81 -6.42 6.35 4.26
C ARG A 81 -5.45 5.49 5.04
N PHE A 82 -4.60 4.73 4.36
CA PHE A 82 -3.55 3.94 5.00
C PHE A 82 -2.59 4.85 5.77
N ASN A 83 -2.08 5.90 5.12
CA ASN A 83 -1.14 6.85 5.71
C ASN A 83 -1.80 7.63 6.86
N ASP A 84 -3.05 8.06 6.71
CA ASP A 84 -3.76 8.74 7.80
C ASP A 84 -3.91 7.84 9.03
N CYS A 85 -4.24 6.55 8.82
CA CYS A 85 -4.33 5.57 9.91
C CYS A 85 -2.97 5.39 10.61
N TRP A 86 -1.88 5.38 9.83
CA TRP A 86 -0.52 5.18 10.32
C TRP A 86 -0.01 6.41 11.10
N ASP A 87 -0.16 7.59 10.52
CA ASP A 87 0.24 8.87 11.09
C ASP A 87 -0.61 9.25 12.31
N GLY A 88 -1.77 8.61 12.50
CA GLY A 88 -2.74 8.95 13.55
C GLY A 88 -3.55 10.20 13.23
N LYS A 89 -3.74 10.51 11.94
CA LYS A 89 -4.64 11.57 11.46
C LYS A 89 -6.10 11.12 11.38
N THR A 90 -6.37 9.83 11.60
CA THR A 90 -7.73 9.26 11.65
C THR A 90 -8.29 9.20 13.06
N GLU A 91 -7.94 10.16 13.90
CA GLU A 91 -8.61 10.47 15.17
C GLU A 91 -9.22 11.86 15.08
#